data_AF-A0A5S4EQT6-F1
#
_entry.id   AF-A0A5S4EQT6-F1
#
_cell.length_a   1.000
_cell.length_b   1.000
_cell.length_c   1.000
_cell.angle_alpha   90.00
_cell.angle_beta   90.00
_cell.angle_gamma   90.00
#
_symmetry.space_group_name_H-M   'P 1'
#
loop_
_entity.id
_entity.type
_entity.pdbx_description
1 polymer ?
#
loop_
_entity_poly.entity_id
_entity_poly.type
_entity_poly.pdbx_seq_one_letter_code
_entity_poly.pdbx_strand_id
1 'polypeptide(L)' 'MAVDFDAVYRELIAPAIAAAGMETLRANAEATGCGVHKPMFEYLIFCDFAIADLTGTNTNVFYAEGWSQVLGSVRA' A
#
# COMPACT_ATOMS: atom_id res chain seq x y z
N MET A 1 -4.34 4.54 22.72
CA MET A 1 -5.51 4.30 21.84
C MET A 1 -4.99 3.55 20.63
N ALA A 2 -5.41 2.31 20.41
CA ALA A 2 -5.00 1.55 19.23
C ALA A 2 -5.88 1.96 18.06
N VAL A 3 -5.28 2.25 16.90
CA VAL A 3 -6.00 2.52 15.66
C VAL A 3 -6.24 1.18 14.96
N ASP A 4 -7.48 0.93 14.54
CA ASP A 4 -7.82 -0.23 13.73
C ASP A 4 -7.61 0.09 12.25
N PHE A 5 -6.43 -0.25 11.73
CA PHE A 5 -6.08 -0.05 10.33
C PHE A 5 -6.84 -0.98 9.38
N ASP A 6 -7.37 -2.11 9.86
CA ASP A 6 -8.18 -3.00 9.05
C ASP A 6 -9.57 -2.41 8.79
N ALA A 7 -10.16 -1.75 9.80
CA ALA A 7 -11.39 -0.99 9.63
C ALA A 7 -11.20 0.16 8.62
N VAL A 8 -10.12 0.95 8.73
CA VAL A 8 -9.80 2.02 7.77
C VAL A 8 -9.68 1.47 6.35
N TYR A 9 -8.96 0.37 6.15
CA TYR A 9 -8.83 -0.25 4.84
C TYR A 9 -10.18 -0.72 4.28
N ARG A 10 -10.96 -1.48 5.06
CA ARG A 10 -12.22 -2.10 4.63
C ARG A 10 -13.33 -1.08 4.39
N GLU A 11 -13.40 -0.05 5.22
CA GLU A 11 -14.53 0.88 5.25
C GLU A 11 -14.29 2.14 4.42
N LEU A 12 -13.03 2.53 4.20
CA LEU A 12 -12.68 3.77 3.50
C LEU A 12 -11.87 3.52 2.23
N ILE A 13 -10.71 2.86 2.33
CA ILE A 13 -9.75 2.79 1.22
C ILE A 13 -10.25 1.89 0.09
N ALA A 14 -10.63 0.63 0.41
CA ALA A 14 -11.03 -0.32 -0.63
C ALA A 14 -12.31 0.10 -1.38
N PRO A 15 -13.37 0.61 -0.70
CA PRO A 15 -14.55 1.13 -1.39
C PRO A 15 -14.25 2.33 -2.30
N ALA A 16 -13.36 3.24 -1.88
CA ALA A 16 -12.98 4.41 -2.68
C ALA A 16 -12.23 4.02 -3.96
N ILE A 17 -11.30 3.06 -3.87
CA ILE A 17 -10.58 2.53 -5.03
C ILE A 17 -11.55 1.84 -6.00
N ALA A 18 -12.49 1.02 -5.48
CA ALA A 18 -13.51 0.39 -6.30
C ALA A 18 -14.44 1.41 -6.98
N ALA A 19 -14.82 2.49 -6.28
CA ALA A 19 -15.60 3.59 -6.85
C ALA A 19 -14.85 4.35 -7.96
N ALA A 20 -13.51 4.34 -7.93
CA ALA A 20 -12.66 4.86 -9.01
C ALA A 20 -12.49 3.87 -10.18
N GLY A 21 -13.11 2.68 -10.12
CA GLY A 21 -13.02 1.65 -11.16
C GLY A 21 -11.70 0.88 -11.19
N MET A 22 -10.96 0.88 -10.07
CA MET A 22 -9.66 0.22 -9.94
C MET A 22 -9.73 -1.03 -9.05
N GLU A 23 -8.75 -1.91 -9.18
CA GLU A 23 -8.57 -3.07 -8.31
C GLU A 23 -7.65 -2.75 -7.13
N THR A 24 -7.97 -3.27 -5.95
CA THR A 24 -7.18 -3.06 -4.73
C THR A 24 -6.24 -4.22 -4.48
N LEU A 25 -4.93 -3.95 -4.36
CA LEU A 25 -3.93 -4.91 -3.89
C LEU A 25 -3.36 -4.43 -2.55
N ARG A 26 -3.41 -5.29 -1.52
CA ARG A 26 -2.92 -4.95 -0.18
C ARG A 26 -1.58 -5.64 0.07
N ALA A 27 -0.55 -4.85 0.34
CA ALA A 27 0.84 -5.31 0.50
C ALA A 27 1.06 -6.39 1.58
N ASN A 28 0.17 -6.52 2.57
CA ASN A 28 0.24 -7.49 3.66
C ASN A 28 -0.84 -8.60 3.61
N ALA A 29 -1.57 -8.74 2.50
CA ALA A 29 -2.59 -9.80 2.38
C ALA A 29 -1.98 -11.21 2.41
N GLU A 30 -0.74 -11.32 1.93
CA GLU A 30 0.08 -12.52 1.99
C GLU A 30 0.92 -12.44 3.28
N ALA A 31 0.64 -13.29 4.26
CA ALA A 31 1.24 -13.25 5.60
C ALA A 31 2.72 -13.71 5.64
N THR A 32 3.55 -13.20 4.75
CA THR A 32 4.96 -13.55 4.61
C THR A 32 5.85 -12.48 5.22
N GLY A 33 5.85 -12.38 6.55
CA GLY A 33 6.91 -11.71 7.32
C GLY A 33 6.85 -10.17 7.40
N CYS A 34 7.69 -9.61 8.27
CA CYS A 34 7.74 -8.17 8.60
C CYS A 34 8.59 -7.31 7.64
N GLY A 35 8.90 -7.80 6.44
CA GLY A 35 9.82 -7.12 5.51
C GLY A 35 9.16 -6.71 4.19
N VAL A 36 9.87 -5.87 3.41
CA VAL A 36 9.53 -5.63 2.01
C VAL A 36 10.01 -6.84 1.21
N HIS A 37 9.09 -7.74 0.90
CA HIS A 37 9.38 -8.99 0.21
C HIS A 37 9.08 -8.90 -1.29
N LYS A 38 9.57 -9.87 -2.06
CA LYS A 38 9.50 -9.90 -3.53
C LYS A 38 8.12 -9.53 -4.13
N PRO A 39 6.97 -10.04 -3.63
CA PRO A 39 5.66 -9.67 -4.17
C PRO A 39 5.34 -8.18 -4.02
N MET A 40 5.79 -7.56 -2.93
CA MET A 40 5.60 -6.15 -2.66
C MET A 40 6.37 -5.26 -3.64
N PHE A 41 7.54 -5.69 -4.11
CA PHE A 41 8.25 -5.01 -5.19
C PHE A 41 7.52 -5.10 -6.52
N GLU A 42 6.91 -6.25 -6.84
CA GLU A 42 6.12 -6.41 -8.05
C GLU A 42 4.93 -5.44 -8.04
N TYR A 43 4.25 -5.28 -6.91
CA TYR A 43 3.19 -4.28 -6.78
C TYR A 43 3.69 -2.85 -7.00
N LEU A 44 4.85 -2.49 -6.43
CA LEU A 44 5.45 -1.16 -6.64
C LEU A 44 5.98 -0.92 -8.07
N ILE A 45 6.15 -1.95 -8.88
CA ILE A 45 6.59 -1.82 -10.27
C ILE A 45 5.40 -1.79 -11.22
N PHE A 46 4.38 -2.60 -10.94
CA PHE A 46 3.28 -2.85 -11.89
C PHE A 46 1.98 -2.12 -11.56
N CYS A 47 1.81 -1.60 -10.35
CA CYS A 47 0.62 -0.80 -10.01
C CYS A 47 0.76 0.64 -10.51
N ASP A 48 -0.33 1.18 -11.05
CA ASP A 48 -0.41 2.58 -11.46
C ASP A 48 -0.34 3.55 -10.27
N PHE A 49 -0.78 3.10 -9.09
CA PHE A 49 -0.87 3.89 -7.87
C PHE A 49 -0.47 3.09 -6.63
N ALA A 50 0.14 3.77 -5.67
CA ALA A 50 0.36 3.28 -4.31
C ALA A 50 -0.28 4.23 -3.29
N ILE A 51 -0.96 3.67 -2.29
CA ILE A 51 -1.47 4.42 -1.14
C ILE A 51 -0.71 3.95 0.09
N ALA A 52 -0.02 4.88 0.74
CA ALA A 52 0.74 4.62 1.96
C ALA A 52 0.22 5.42 3.14
N ASP A 53 0.02 4.73 4.26
CA ASP A 53 -0.24 5.35 5.55
C ASP A 53 1.08 5.69 6.24
N LEU A 54 1.37 6.99 6.36
CA LEU A 54 2.58 7.51 6.98
C LEU A 54 2.42 7.76 8.50
N THR A 55 1.26 7.40 9.07
CA THR A 55 1.05 7.44 10.51
C THR A 55 1.79 6.28 11.19
N GLY A 56 2.35 6.51 12.38
CA GLY A 56 2.96 5.43 13.18
C GLY A 56 4.45 5.12 12.93
N THR A 57 5.20 5.94 12.20
CA THR A 57 6.67 5.83 12.05
C THR A 57 7.19 4.46 11.59
N ASN A 58 6.40 3.73 10.80
CA ASN A 58 6.82 2.43 10.28
C ASN A 58 7.88 2.61 9.18
N THR A 59 9.12 2.20 9.44
CA THR A 59 10.26 2.32 8.52
C THR A 59 10.06 1.62 7.18
N ASN A 60 9.25 0.55 7.14
CA ASN A 60 8.99 -0.19 5.90
C ASN A 60 8.14 0.61 4.92
N VAL A 61 7.23 1.45 5.44
CA VAL A 61 6.39 2.31 4.60
C VAL A 61 7.25 3.37 3.92
N PHE A 62 8.16 4.01 4.66
CA PHE A 62 9.10 4.98 4.09
C PHE A 62 10.01 4.37 3.03
N TYR A 63 10.44 3.12 3.23
CA TYR A 63 11.24 2.40 2.24
C TYR A 63 10.43 2.15 0.96
N ALA A 64 9.20 1.64 1.08
CA ALA A 64 8.31 1.39 -0.06
C ALA A 64 7.98 2.65 -0.85
N GLU A 65 7.75 3.77 -0.18
CA GLU A 65 7.51 5.08 -0.82
C GLU A 65 8.72 5.54 -1.65
N GLY A 66 9.94 5.38 -1.12
CA GLY A 66 11.15 5.68 -1.88
C GLY A 66 11.25 4.87 -3.17
N TRP A 67 10.87 3.59 -3.13
CA TRP A 67 10.81 2.74 -4.32
C TRP A 67 9.72 3.16 -5.30
N SER A 68 8.52 3.47 -4.81
CA SER A 68 7.41 3.96 -5.65
C SER A 68 7.81 5.19 -6.48
N GLN A 69 8.48 6.16 -5.85
CA GLN A 69 8.95 7.37 -6.51
C GLN A 69 10.02 7.11 -7.59
N VAL A 70 10.92 6.16 -7.35
CA VAL A 70 11.99 5.80 -8.31
C VAL A 70 11.43 4.98 -9.48
N LEU A 71 10.44 4.13 -9.23
CA LEU A 71 9.86 3.21 -10.22
C LEU A 71 8.74 3.84 -11.05
N GLY A 72 8.18 4.97 -10.60
CA GLY A 72 7.21 5.76 -11.36
C GLY A 72 5.75 5.39 -11.13
N SER A 73 5.41 4.71 -10.04
CA SER A 73 4.02 4.38 -9.64
C SER A 73 3.21 5.57 -9.10
N VAL A 74 3.44 6.75 -9.67
CA VAL A 74 2.62 7.94 -9.42
C VAL A 74 2.09 8.44 -10.74
N ARG A 75 0.81 8.17 -11.03
CA ARG A 75 0.09 8.85 -12.11
C ARG A 75 -1.32 9.28 -11.73
N ALA A 76 -1.40 10.33 -10.91
CA ALA A 76 -2.54 11.23 -10.57
C ALA A 76 -3.03 11.18 -9.11
#